data_AF-A0A5C1HTC7-F1
#
_entry.id   AF-A0A5C1HTC7-F1
#
_cell.length_a   1.000
_cell.length_b   1.000
_cell.length_c   1.000
_cell.angle_alpha   90.00
_cell.angle_beta   90.00
_cell.angle_gamma   90.00
#
_symmetry.space_group_name_H-M   'P 1'
#
loop_
_entity.id
_entity.type
_entity.pdbx_description
1 polymer ?
#
loop_
_entity_poly.entity_id
_entity_poly.type
_entity_poly.pdbx_seq_one_letter_code
_entity_poly.pdbx_strand_id
1 'polypeptide(L)'
;MNNKLRAYSQEMNYPGLSSEKGNKLIAAIYSDQSKPLLLNKPHVEVINGETTEGVLVKLMAVKSYKAEIFDCEGKKIRVSRLEAGTGIRKLKIPPSGMACLLYL
;
A
#
# COMPACT_ATOMS: atom_id res chain seq x y z
N MET A 1 25.34 -17.11 -18.61
CA MET A 1 24.40 -17.80 -17.68
C MET A 1 23.05 -17.10 -17.74
N ASN A 2 22.05 -17.72 -18.37
CA ASN A 2 20.67 -17.21 -18.43
C ASN A 2 19.85 -17.77 -17.27
N ASN A 3 20.16 -17.35 -16.03
CA ASN A 3 19.37 -17.76 -14.87
C ASN A 3 18.13 -16.88 -14.77
N LYS A 4 17.01 -17.39 -15.28
CA LYS A 4 15.68 -16.77 -15.09
C LYS A 4 15.23 -17.02 -13.65
N LEU A 5 15.32 -15.99 -12.81
CA LEU A 5 14.71 -16.02 -11.47
C LEU A 5 13.19 -16.16 -11.63
N ARG A 6 12.59 -17.12 -10.92
CA ARG A 6 11.15 -17.32 -10.85
C ARG A 6 10.74 -17.39 -9.39
N ALA A 7 9.57 -16.87 -9.07
CA ALA A 7 8.98 -17.04 -7.75
C ALA A 7 8.80 -18.54 -7.46
N TYR A 8 9.08 -18.95 -6.21
CA TYR A 8 9.01 -20.34 -5.78
C TYR A 8 7.59 -20.92 -5.88
N SER A 9 6.56 -20.07 -5.70
CA SER A 9 5.15 -20.46 -5.80
C SER A 9 4.32 -19.37 -6.49
N GLN A 10 3.06 -19.68 -6.87
CA GLN A 10 2.18 -18.72 -7.54
C GLN A 10 1.77 -17.58 -6.61
N GLU A 11 1.55 -17.88 -5.34
CA GLU A 11 1.15 -16.98 -4.25
C GLU A 11 2.22 -15.90 -4.03
N MET A 12 3.49 -16.27 -4.16
CA MET A 12 4.64 -15.36 -4.06
C MET A 12 4.68 -14.31 -5.19
N ASN A 13 3.89 -14.45 -6.25
CA ASN A 13 3.74 -13.40 -7.26
C ASN A 13 2.75 -12.31 -6.82
N TYR A 14 1.91 -12.59 -5.82
CA TYR A 14 0.84 -11.73 -5.34
C TYR A 14 0.97 -11.51 -3.82
N PRO A 15 2.00 -10.76 -3.39
CA PRO A 15 2.34 -10.54 -1.97
C PRO A 15 1.34 -9.61 -1.24
N GLY A 16 0.14 -9.46 -1.79
CA GLY A 16 -0.93 -8.70 -1.17
C GLY A 16 -2.31 -9.24 -1.53
N LEU A 17 -3.26 -9.02 -0.62
CA LEU A 17 -4.68 -9.32 -0.77
C LEU A 17 -5.44 -8.01 -0.79
N SER A 18 -6.51 -7.93 -1.57
CA SER A 18 -7.36 -6.73 -1.60
C SER A 18 -8.84 -7.07 -1.74
N SER A 19 -9.67 -6.21 -1.19
CA SER A 19 -11.12 -6.24 -1.35
C SER A 19 -11.63 -4.85 -1.69
N GLU A 20 -12.61 -4.78 -2.58
CA GLU A 20 -13.21 -3.52 -3.02
C GLU A 20 -14.73 -3.54 -2.83
N LYS A 21 -15.27 -2.44 -2.31
CA LYS A 21 -16.71 -2.20 -2.26
C LYS A 21 -17.01 -0.72 -2.52
N GLY A 22 -17.62 -0.44 -3.67
CA GLY A 22 -17.92 0.93 -4.09
C GLY A 22 -16.67 1.81 -4.16
N ASN A 23 -16.61 2.81 -3.29
CA ASN A 23 -15.53 3.81 -3.20
C ASN A 23 -14.41 3.43 -2.23
N LYS A 24 -14.46 2.23 -1.64
CA LYS A 24 -13.47 1.75 -0.67
C LYS A 24 -12.64 0.60 -1.25
N LEU A 25 -11.33 0.68 -1.11
CA LEU A 25 -10.36 -0.40 -1.30
C LEU A 25 -9.71 -0.69 0.06
N ILE A 26 -9.62 -1.96 0.44
CA ILE A 26 -8.79 -2.41 1.56
C ILE A 26 -7.76 -3.35 0.97
N ALA A 27 -6.48 -3.12 1.26
CA ALA A 27 -5.39 -3.96 0.82
C ALA A 27 -4.46 -4.30 1.97
N ALA A 28 -4.00 -5.54 2.05
CA ALA A 28 -2.98 -5.99 2.98
C ALA A 28 -1.77 -6.49 2.19
N ILE A 29 -0.59 -5.96 2.49
CA ILE A 29 0.68 -6.38 1.91
C ILE A 29 1.39 -7.21 2.98
N TYR A 30 1.77 -8.45 2.69
CA TYR A 30 2.32 -9.37 3.69
C TYR A 30 3.70 -9.93 3.29
N SER A 31 4.24 -9.48 2.16
CA SER A 31 5.58 -9.83 1.67
C SER A 31 6.07 -8.78 0.67
N ASP A 32 7.33 -8.91 0.24
CA ASP A 32 7.99 -7.99 -0.68
C ASP A 32 7.17 -7.79 -1.97
N GLN A 33 6.78 -6.54 -2.23
CA GLN A 33 5.95 -6.21 -3.38
C GLN A 33 6.69 -6.35 -4.71
N SER A 34 6.27 -7.32 -5.53
CA SER A 34 6.65 -7.39 -6.95
C SER A 34 5.99 -6.30 -7.81
N LYS A 35 4.84 -5.76 -7.34
CA LYS A 35 4.06 -4.70 -8.00
C LYS A 35 3.49 -3.73 -6.96
N PRO A 36 3.47 -2.42 -7.24
CA PRO A 36 2.89 -1.43 -6.34
C PRO A 36 1.36 -1.55 -6.27
N LEU A 37 0.78 -1.26 -5.10
CA LEU A 37 -0.67 -1.18 -4.91
C LEU A 37 -1.25 0.01 -5.69
N LEU A 38 -2.24 -0.23 -6.53
CA LEU A 38 -2.89 0.82 -7.30
C LEU A 38 -3.84 1.64 -6.42
N LEU A 39 -3.60 2.95 -6.32
CA LEU A 39 -4.50 3.89 -5.64
C LEU A 39 -5.47 4.48 -6.65
N ASN A 40 -6.65 3.85 -6.78
CA ASN A 40 -7.70 4.22 -7.73
C ASN A 40 -9.06 4.49 -7.07
N LYS A 41 -9.17 4.40 -5.75
CA LYS A 41 -10.40 4.64 -4.98
C LYS A 41 -10.30 5.88 -4.10
N PRO A 42 -11.43 6.57 -3.82
CA PRO A 42 -11.46 7.69 -2.88
C PRO A 42 -11.06 7.36 -1.46
N HIS A 43 -11.34 6.15 -1.02
CA HIS A 43 -10.98 5.66 0.30
C HIS A 43 -10.14 4.39 0.12
N VAL A 44 -8.90 4.42 0.58
CA VAL A 44 -8.01 3.25 0.56
C VAL A 44 -7.48 3.00 1.96
N GLU A 45 -7.66 1.80 2.47
CA GLU A 45 -6.98 1.31 3.68
C GLU A 45 -5.89 0.34 3.25
N VAL A 46 -4.67 0.57 3.74
CA VAL A 46 -3.50 -0.24 3.41
C VAL A 46 -2.90 -0.76 4.70
N ILE A 47 -2.84 -2.07 4.85
CA ILE A 47 -2.20 -2.76 5.97
C ILE A 47 -0.81 -3.19 5.52
N ASN A 48 0.20 -2.80 6.30
CA ASN A 48 1.54 -3.34 6.18
C ASN A 48 1.66 -4.54 7.12
N GLY A 49 1.41 -5.74 6.61
CA GLY A 49 1.59 -7.00 7.32
C GLY A 49 3.03 -7.51 7.35
N GLU A 50 3.99 -6.74 6.82
CA GLU A 50 5.41 -7.09 6.87
C GLU A 50 6.06 -6.66 8.19
N THR A 51 7.22 -7.24 8.48
CA THR A 51 8.07 -6.86 9.61
C THR A 51 8.95 -5.63 9.34
N THR A 52 8.92 -5.10 8.12
CA THR A 52 9.70 -3.93 7.69
C THR A 52 8.82 -2.72 7.41
N GLU A 53 9.41 -1.53 7.37
CA GLU A 53 8.66 -0.31 7.07
C GLU A 53 8.39 -0.17 5.56
N GLY A 54 7.10 -0.09 5.24
CA GLY A 54 6.57 0.67 4.13
C GLY A 54 6.00 -0.12 2.97
N VAL A 55 5.11 0.53 2.24
CA VAL A 55 4.31 -0.06 1.15
C VAL A 55 4.47 0.78 -0.11
N LEU A 56 4.78 0.12 -1.22
CA LEU A 56 4.81 0.68 -2.56
C LEU A 56 3.38 0.87 -3.09
N VAL A 57 3.07 2.11 -3.47
CA VAL A 57 1.80 2.51 -4.04
C VAL A 57 2.00 3.18 -5.39
N LYS A 58 1.06 3.01 -6.31
CA LYS A 58 1.02 3.65 -7.62
C LYS A 58 -0.16 4.61 -7.70
N LEU A 59 0.12 5.85 -8.03
CA LEU A 59 -0.85 6.91 -8.26
C LEU A 59 -1.14 7.06 -9.76
N MET A 60 -2.42 7.13 -10.14
CA MET A 60 -2.84 7.20 -11.55
C MET A 60 -3.23 8.61 -12.03
N ALA A 61 -3.32 9.61 -11.15
CA ALA A 61 -3.79 10.96 -11.54
C ALA A 61 -3.39 12.06 -10.51
N VAL A 62 -3.75 13.31 -10.83
CA VAL A 62 -3.49 14.56 -10.06
C VAL A 62 -4.25 14.63 -8.71
N LYS A 63 -4.68 13.49 -8.15
CA LYS A 63 -5.44 13.46 -6.89
C LYS A 63 -4.49 13.32 -5.72
N SER A 64 -4.64 14.22 -4.75
CA SER A 64 -3.92 14.12 -3.48
C SER A 64 -4.71 13.24 -2.52
N TYR A 65 -4.02 12.58 -1.60
CA TYR A 65 -4.66 11.92 -0.46
C TYR A 65 -4.21 12.57 0.85
N LYS A 66 -5.12 12.67 1.81
CA LYS A 66 -4.77 12.71 3.22
C LYS A 66 -4.42 11.29 3.63
N ALA A 67 -3.23 11.10 4.19
CA ALA A 67 -2.73 9.84 4.68
C ALA A 67 -2.60 9.88 6.21
N GLU A 68 -3.42 9.11 6.90
CA GLU A 68 -3.33 8.89 8.33
C GLU A 68 -2.67 7.54 8.59
N ILE A 69 -1.61 7.51 9.39
CA ILE A 69 -0.80 6.33 9.66
C ILE A 69 -1.02 5.92 11.11
N PHE A 70 -1.22 4.62 11.31
CA PHE A 70 -1.45 3.97 12.58
C PHE A 70 -0.40 2.89 12.80
N ASP A 71 0.02 2.72 14.05
CA ASP A 71 0.81 1.56 14.46
C ASP A 71 -0.07 0.30 14.61
N CYS A 72 0.56 -0.81 15.00
CA CYS A 72 -0.12 -2.10 15.18
C CYS A 72 -1.12 -2.13 16.34
N GLU A 73 -1.05 -1.16 17.26
CA GLU A 73 -1.99 -1.01 18.37
C GLU A 73 -3.19 -0.12 17.98
N GLY A 74 -3.21 0.39 16.75
CA GLY A 74 -4.25 1.29 16.25
C GLY A 74 -4.08 2.74 16.71
N LYS A 75 -2.94 3.10 17.30
CA LYS A 75 -2.65 4.49 17.66
C LYS A 75 -2.20 5.25 16.42
N LYS A 76 -2.80 6.42 16.20
CA LYS A 76 -2.41 7.33 15.12
C LYS A 76 -1.05 7.95 15.42
N ILE A 77 -0.07 7.71 14.56
CA ILE A 77 1.32 8.18 14.75
C ILE A 77 1.73 9.27 13.76
N ARG A 78 1.07 9.38 12.61
CA ARG A 78 1.39 10.40 11.61
C ARG A 78 0.19 10.78 10.76
N VAL A 79 0.08 12.06 10.41
CA VAL A 79 -0.80 12.54 9.34
C VAL A 79 0.08 13.23 8.31
N SER A 80 -0.12 12.90 7.04
CA SER A 80 0.65 13.46 5.93
C SER A 80 -0.24 13.67 4.71
N ARG A 81 0.20 14.52 3.79
CA ARG A 81 -0.41 14.63 2.47
C ARG A 81 0.41 13.81 1.49
N LEU A 82 -0.24 12.85 0.83
CA LEU A 82 0.32 12.20 -0.33
C LEU A 82 -0.02 13.07 -1.53
N GLU A 83 0.97 13.81 -2.02
CA GLU A 83 0.76 14.73 -3.12
C GLU A 83 0.39 14.02 -4.42
N ALA A 84 -0.48 14.72 -5.16
CA ALA A 84 -0.86 14.41 -6.52
C ALA A 84 0.35 14.13 -7.42
N GLY A 85 0.14 13.29 -8.43
CA GLY A 85 1.13 13.00 -9.46
C GLY A 85 1.15 11.53 -9.82
N THR A 86 1.46 11.23 -11.08
CA THR A 86 1.60 9.87 -11.56
C THR A 86 2.94 9.29 -11.09
N GLY A 87 2.94 8.06 -10.59
CA GLY A 87 4.19 7.39 -10.26
C GLY A 87 4.08 6.41 -9.11
N ILE A 88 5.21 5.79 -8.80
CA ILE A 88 5.37 4.87 -7.68
C ILE A 88 5.92 5.67 -6.50
N ARG A 89 5.29 5.53 -5.32
CA ARG A 89 5.75 6.12 -4.07
C ARG A 89 5.82 5.05 -2.99
N LYS A 90 6.76 5.19 -2.06
CA LYS A 90 6.80 4.37 -0.85
C LYS A 90 6.10 5.12 0.29
N LEU A 91 5.03 4.55 0.81
CA LEU A 91 4.40 5.02 2.05
C LEU A 91 5.15 4.40 3.23
N LYS A 92 5.61 5.23 4.16
CA LYS A 92 6.29 4.78 5.39
C LYS A 92 5.27 4.29 6.42
N ILE A 93 4.63 3.16 6.17
CA ILE A 93 3.72 2.49 7.12
C ILE A 93 4.59 1.60 8.02
N PRO A 94 4.48 1.70 9.36
CA PRO A 94 5.31 0.89 10.24
C PRO A 94 5.02 -0.61 10.07
N PRO A 95 5.92 -1.49 10.54
CA PRO A 95 5.65 -2.93 10.61
C PRO A 95 4.33 -3.22 11.32
N SER A 96 3.54 -4.14 10.78
CA SER A 96 2.20 -4.50 11.29
C SER A 96 1.22 -3.33 11.45
N GLY A 97 1.50 -2.17 10.86
CA GLY A 97 0.66 -0.98 10.94
C GLY A 97 -0.26 -0.80 9.75
N MET A 98 -0.93 0.36 9.68
CA MET A 98 -1.81 0.66 8.56
C MET A 98 -1.82 2.15 8.17
N ALA A 99 -2.25 2.42 6.95
CA ALA A 99 -2.55 3.74 6.45
C ALA A 99 -4.01 3.84 6.00
N CYS A 100 -4.70 4.88 6.44
CA CYS A 100 -5.99 5.31 5.87
C CYS A 100 -5.74 6.48 4.93
N LEU A 101 -6.09 6.30 3.65
CA LEU A 101 -5.94 7.27 2.59
C LEU A 101 -7.33 7.75 2.15
N LEU A 102 -7.54 9.06 2.21
CA LEU A 102 -8.78 9.71 1.78
C LEU A 102 -8.46 10.77 0.74
N TYR A 103 -9.16 10.77 -0.40
CA TYR A 103 -9.02 11.84 -1.39
C TYR A 103 -9.22 13.21 -0.75
N LEU A 104 -8.38 14.16 -1.20
CA LEU A 104 -8.55 15.59 -0.98
C LEU A 104 -9.25 16.24 -2.17
#